data_AF-A0A455U8Z6-F1
#
_entry.id   AF-A0A455U8Z6-F1
#
_cell.length_a   1.000
_cell.length_b   1.000
_cell.length_c   1.000
_cell.angle_alpha   90.00
_cell.angle_beta   90.00
_cell.angle_gamma   90.00
#
_symmetry.space_group_name_H-M   'P 1'
#
loop_
_entity.id
_entity.type
_entity.pdbx_description
1 polymer ?
#
loop_
_entity_poly.entity_id
_entity_poly.type
_entity_poly.pdbx_seq_one_letter_code
_entity_poly.pdbx_strand_id
1 'polypeptide(L)'
;MIAYAVILLPIILYSGAIGLQGMLDLQGLTGIESSTTLLWLTVWIVGIIGSVYALFGGLRTVAVSDTLNGVGLLIGGFVIVYFGLQAVSDGTGVIEGWNILKESDPEKLNSIGGSEQQVPFFTPIYRRFPD
;
A
#
# COMPACT_ATOMS: atom_id res chain seq x y z
N MET A 1 22.57 3.64 12.97
CA MET A 1 21.27 3.01 13.30
C MET A 1 20.40 3.92 14.16
N ILE A 2 20.85 4.36 15.34
CA ILE A 2 20.06 5.27 16.20
C ILE A 2 19.74 6.61 15.52
N ALA A 3 20.72 7.26 14.87
CA ALA A 3 20.48 8.52 14.15
C ALA A 3 19.44 8.38 13.03
N TYR A 4 19.43 7.25 12.32
CA TYR A 4 18.45 6.96 11.26
C TYR A 4 17.04 6.80 11.84
N ALA A 5 16.91 6.06 12.95
CA ALA A 5 15.64 5.89 13.64
C ALA A 5 15.10 7.24 14.17
N VAL A 6 15.94 8.08 14.78
CA VAL A 6 15.53 9.39 15.30
C VAL A 6 15.06 10.34 14.19
N ILE A 7 15.65 10.27 13.00
CA ILE A 7 15.27 11.12 11.86
C ILE A 7 14.00 10.60 11.18
N LEU A 8 13.85 9.29 11.00
CA LEU A 8 12.74 8.71 10.23
C LEU A 8 11.47 8.49 11.03
N LEU A 9 11.57 8.15 12.31
CA LEU A 9 10.40 7.86 13.13
C LEU A 9 9.40 9.04 13.13
N PRO A 10 9.82 10.31 13.31
CA PRO A 10 8.90 11.45 13.21
C PRO A 10 8.26 11.58 11.82
N ILE A 11 9.03 11.36 10.75
CA ILE A 11 8.55 11.48 9.37
C ILE A 11 7.50 10.39 9.07
N ILE A 12 7.76 9.15 9.49
CA ILE A 12 6.88 8.00 9.27
C ILE A 12 5.59 8.15 10.09
N LEU A 13 5.67 8.56 11.36
CA LEU A 13 4.48 8.76 12.17
C LEU A 13 3.64 9.94 11.66
N TYR A 14 4.28 11.03 11.23
CA TYR A 14 3.57 12.19 10.69
C TYR A 14 2.84 11.86 9.39
N SER A 15 3.53 11.25 8.42
CA SER A 15 2.91 10.87 7.14
C SER A 15 1.82 9.81 7.33
N GLY A 16 2.04 8.84 8.23
CA GLY A 16 1.06 7.84 8.59
C GLY A 16 -0.18 8.44 9.24
N ALA A 17 -0.02 9.40 10.15
CA ALA A 17 -1.15 10.06 10.81
C ALA A 17 -2.00 10.87 9.82
N ILE A 18 -1.39 11.62 8.89
CA ILE A 18 -2.12 12.34 7.84
C ILE A 18 -2.85 11.38 6.90
N GLY A 19 -2.17 10.31 6.48
CA GLY A 19 -2.78 9.28 5.64
C GLY A 19 -4.00 8.66 6.31
N LEU A 20 -3.87 8.26 7.59
CA LEU A 20 -4.96 7.67 8.36
C LEU A 20 -6.13 8.63 8.53
N GLN A 21 -5.86 9.92 8.79
CA GLN A 21 -6.90 10.94 8.87
C GLN A 21 -7.70 11.07 7.59
N GLY A 22 -7.02 11.10 6.44
CA GLY A 22 -7.68 11.21 5.13
C GLY A 22 -8.43 9.95 4.73
N MET A 23 -7.87 8.76 5.01
CA MET A 23 -8.47 7.48 4.60
C MET A 23 -9.70 7.10 5.42
N LEU A 24 -9.72 7.40 6.72
CA LEU A 24 -10.81 7.02 7.63
C LEU A 24 -11.76 8.18 7.96
N ASP A 25 -11.52 9.38 7.44
CA ASP A 25 -12.21 10.60 7.86
C ASP A 25 -12.27 10.71 9.40
N LEU A 26 -11.09 10.70 10.03
CA LEU A 26 -11.00 10.71 11.49
C LEU A 26 -11.63 11.96 12.11
N GLN A 27 -11.73 13.06 11.36
CA GLN A 27 -12.42 14.28 11.78
C GLN A 27 -13.92 14.00 11.96
N GLY A 28 -14.55 13.37 10.96
CA GLY A 28 -15.95 12.92 11.04
C GLY A 28 -16.20 11.87 12.11
N LEU A 29 -15.26 10.94 12.33
CA LEU A 29 -15.41 9.87 13.33
C LEU A 29 -15.24 10.33 14.78
N THR A 30 -14.32 11.27 15.03
CA THR A 30 -13.99 11.71 16.40
C THR A 30 -14.69 13.00 16.80
N GLY A 31 -15.23 13.77 15.85
CA GLY A 31 -15.84 15.07 16.09
C GLY A 31 -14.85 16.18 16.45
N ILE A 32 -13.54 15.93 16.30
CA ILE A 32 -12.49 16.91 16.59
C ILE A 32 -12.24 17.73 15.32
N GLU A 33 -12.69 18.98 15.31
CA GLU A 33 -12.52 19.89 14.16
C GLU A 33 -11.08 20.41 14.00
N SER A 34 -10.28 20.40 15.07
CA SER A 34 -8.89 20.85 15.00
C SER A 34 -7.99 19.76 14.38
N SER A 35 -7.62 19.97 13.12
CA SER A 35 -6.70 19.09 12.39
C SER A 35 -5.36 18.91 13.12
N THR A 36 -4.86 19.94 13.78
CA THR A 36 -3.61 19.87 14.55
C THR A 36 -3.76 18.97 15.77
N THR A 37 -4.83 19.14 16.56
CA THR A 37 -5.09 18.29 17.73
C THR A 37 -5.28 16.84 17.32
N LEU A 38 -6.07 16.60 16.27
CA LEU A 38 -6.30 15.27 15.75
C LEU A 38 -4.99 14.64 15.25
N LEU A 39 -4.12 15.42 14.61
CA LEU A 39 -2.84 14.92 14.09
C LEU A 39 -1.93 14.47 15.21
N TRP A 40 -1.74 15.32 16.21
CA TRP A 40 -0.94 14.96 17.37
C TRP A 40 -1.53 13.76 18.09
N LEU A 41 -2.85 13.72 18.31
CA LEU A 41 -3.52 12.58 18.93
C LEU A 41 -3.26 11.27 18.17
N THR A 42 -3.45 11.27 16.85
CA THR A 42 -3.19 10.10 16.00
C THR A 42 -1.72 9.69 16.06
N VAL A 43 -0.79 10.64 15.99
CA VAL A 43 0.66 10.38 16.12
C VAL A 43 0.99 9.70 17.45
N TRP A 44 0.46 10.22 18.56
CA TRP A 44 0.67 9.63 19.89
C TRP A 44 0.09 8.23 20.00
N ILE A 45 -1.14 8.02 19.53
CA ILE A 45 -1.81 6.71 19.57
C ILE A 45 -1.01 5.68 18.77
N VAL A 46 -0.68 5.98 17.50
CA VAL A 46 0.06 5.07 16.63
C VAL A 46 1.47 4.83 17.17
N GLY A 47 2.14 5.87 17.65
CA GLY A 47 3.48 5.77 18.24
C GLY A 47 3.51 4.90 19.50
N ILE A 48 2.52 5.03 20.39
CA ILE A 48 2.40 4.21 21.60
C ILE A 48 2.11 2.76 21.24
N ILE A 49 1.12 2.50 20.38
CA ILE A 49 0.77 1.14 19.95
C ILE A 49 1.97 0.46 19.28
N GLY A 50 2.64 1.18 18.36
CA GLY A 50 3.84 0.68 17.69
C GLY A 50 5.00 0.40 18.65
N SER A 51 5.19 1.26 19.65
CA SER A 51 6.23 1.07 20.69
C SER A 51 5.92 -0.14 21.58
N VAL A 52 4.67 -0.32 22.00
CA VAL A 52 4.23 -1.50 22.74
C VAL A 52 4.49 -2.76 21.90
N TYR A 53 4.06 -2.75 20.64
CA TYR A 53 4.29 -3.86 19.71
C TYR A 53 5.78 -4.20 19.57
N ALA A 54 6.66 -3.20 19.46
CA ALA A 54 8.10 -3.40 19.34
C ALA A 54 8.73 -3.96 20.63
N LEU A 55 8.28 -3.53 21.81
CA LEU A 55 8.84 -3.97 23.10
C LEU A 55 8.46 -5.42 23.44
N PHE A 56 7.24 -5.85 23.11
CA PHE A 56 6.78 -7.23 23.37
C PHE A 56 7.04 -8.19 22.19
N GLY A 57 7.60 -7.68 21.09
CA GLY A 57 7.64 -8.33 19.80
C GLY A 57 8.84 -9.26 19.54
N GLY A 58 9.21 -10.17 20.45
CA GLY A 58 10.33 -11.10 20.23
C GLY A 58 10.32 -11.83 18.86
N LEU A 59 11.41 -12.49 18.45
CA LEU A 59 11.60 -13.03 17.08
C LEU A 59 10.40 -13.82 16.49
N ARG A 60 9.65 -14.55 17.31
CA ARG A 60 8.42 -15.25 16.88
C ARG A 60 7.27 -14.29 16.57
N THR A 61 7.11 -13.23 17.36
CA THR A 61 6.06 -12.21 17.17
C THR A 61 6.29 -11.39 15.92
N VAL A 62 7.55 -11.12 15.57
CA VAL A 62 7.92 -10.47 14.30
C VAL A 62 7.44 -11.32 13.12
N ALA A 63 7.79 -12.61 13.10
CA ALA A 63 7.37 -13.51 12.03
C ALA A 63 5.84 -13.60 11.89
N VAL A 64 5.12 -13.60 13.02
CA VAL A 64 3.64 -13.57 13.00
C VAL A 64 3.11 -12.26 12.42
N SER A 65 3.68 -11.11 12.76
CA SER A 65 3.23 -9.83 12.19
C SER A 65 3.56 -9.68 10.72
N ASP A 66 4.69 -10.20 10.26
CA ASP A 66 5.01 -10.20 8.83
C ASP A 66 3.95 -10.99 8.05
N THR A 67 3.51 -12.15 8.58
CA THR A 67 2.42 -12.91 7.95
C THR A 67 1.08 -12.17 8.01
N LEU A 68 0.74 -11.54 9.14
CA LEU A 68 -0.51 -10.80 9.28
C LEU A 68 -0.56 -9.59 8.36
N ASN A 69 0.54 -8.83 8.27
CA ASN A 69 0.66 -7.67 7.39
C ASN A 69 0.57 -8.12 5.92
N GLY A 70 1.26 -9.19 5.55
CA GLY A 70 1.17 -9.76 4.20
C GLY A 70 -0.26 -10.20 3.82
N VAL A 71 -0.95 -10.90 4.72
CA VAL A 71 -2.36 -11.30 4.50
C VAL A 71 -3.28 -10.09 4.42
N GLY A 72 -3.11 -9.11 5.31
CA GLY A 72 -3.89 -7.87 5.32
C GLY A 72 -3.72 -7.06 4.03
N LEU A 73 -2.48 -6.90 3.57
CA LEU A 73 -2.17 -6.23 2.32
C LEU A 73 -2.76 -6.98 1.11
N LEU A 74 -2.67 -8.31 1.10
CA LEU A 74 -3.21 -9.14 0.03
C LEU A 74 -4.72 -8.98 -0.07
N ILE A 75 -5.44 -9.13 1.06
CA ILE A 75 -6.89 -8.96 1.10
C ILE A 75 -7.28 -7.53 0.73
N GLY A 76 -6.62 -6.52 1.30
CA GLY A 76 -6.87 -5.12 1.00
C GLY A 76 -6.68 -4.78 -0.48
N GLY A 77 -5.61 -5.30 -1.10
CA GLY A 77 -5.36 -5.16 -2.53
C GLY A 77 -6.49 -5.75 -3.38
N PHE A 78 -6.94 -6.98 -3.06
CA PHE A 78 -8.07 -7.59 -3.76
C PHE A 78 -9.38 -6.81 -3.59
N VAL A 79 -9.64 -6.29 -2.38
CA VAL A 79 -10.82 -5.47 -2.11
C VAL A 79 -10.80 -4.18 -2.95
N ILE A 80 -9.65 -3.51 -3.03
CA ILE A 80 -9.50 -2.31 -3.87
C ILE A 80 -9.74 -2.64 -5.35
N VAL A 81 -9.17 -3.73 -5.87
CA VAL A 81 -9.39 -4.16 -7.27
C VAL A 81 -10.86 -4.48 -7.52
N TYR A 82 -11.51 -5.20 -6.60
CA TYR A 82 -12.92 -5.55 -6.71
C TYR A 82 -13.81 -4.31 -6.78
N PHE A 83 -13.66 -3.37 -5.84
CA PHE A 83 -14.44 -2.14 -5.84
C PHE A 83 -14.07 -1.20 -6.99
N GLY A 84 -12.81 -1.17 -7.41
CA GLY A 84 -12.35 -0.43 -8.58
C GLY A 84 -13.04 -0.90 -9.86
N LEU A 85 -13.08 -2.22 -10.10
CA LEU A 85 -13.79 -2.80 -11.25
C LEU A 85 -15.30 -2.58 -11.16
N GLN A 86 -15.89 -2.70 -9.96
CA GLN A 86 -17.30 -2.41 -9.76
C GLN A 86 -17.62 -0.94 -10.10
N ALA A 87 -16.76 0.00 -9.71
CA ALA A 87 -16.89 1.41 -10.02
C ALA A 87 -16.74 1.71 -11.52
N VAL A 88 -15.84 1.02 -12.23
CA VAL A 88 -15.70 1.13 -13.70
C VAL A 88 -16.98 0.67 -14.43
N SER A 89 -17.69 -0.29 -13.87
CA SER A 89 -18.94 -0.82 -14.44
C SER A 89 -20.22 -0.07 -14.02
N ASP A 90 -20.11 1.05 -13.28
CA ASP A 90 -21.25 1.73 -12.65
C ASP A 90 -22.18 0.77 -11.86
N GLY A 91 -21.60 -0.26 -11.26
CA GLY A 91 -22.33 -1.22 -10.43
C GLY A 91 -22.99 -2.39 -11.17
N THR A 92 -22.82 -2.53 -12.49
CA THR A 92 -23.36 -3.68 -13.25
C THR A 92 -22.61 -5.00 -13.01
N GLY A 93 -21.40 -4.94 -12.46
CA GLY A 93 -20.68 -6.10 -11.95
C GLY A 93 -19.20 -6.11 -12.31
N VAL A 94 -18.39 -6.78 -11.48
CA VAL A 94 -16.94 -6.88 -11.66
C VAL A 94 -16.52 -7.51 -13.00
N ILE A 95 -17.31 -8.45 -13.53
CA ILE A 95 -17.00 -9.08 -14.83
C ILE A 95 -17.17 -8.10 -15.99
N GLU A 96 -18.15 -7.19 -15.88
CA GLU A 96 -18.41 -6.16 -16.88
C GLU A 96 -17.38 -5.05 -16.78
N GLY A 97 -17.03 -4.66 -15.54
CA GLY A 97 -15.93 -3.72 -15.29
C GLY A 97 -14.60 -4.22 -15.87
N TRP A 98 -14.35 -5.53 -15.84
CA TRP A 98 -13.19 -6.13 -16.48
C TRP A 98 -13.25 -6.07 -18.01
N ASN A 99 -14.43 -6.25 -18.62
CA ASN A 99 -14.60 -6.12 -20.07
C ASN A 99 -14.39 -4.67 -20.53
N ILE A 100 -15.03 -3.72 -19.84
CA ILE A 100 -14.87 -2.28 -20.10
C ILE A 100 -13.40 -1.87 -19.98
N LEU A 101 -12.70 -2.31 -18.91
CA LEU A 101 -11.29 -1.98 -18.71
C LEU A 101 -10.37 -2.49 -19.83
N LYS A 102 -10.65 -3.70 -20.36
CA LYS A 102 -9.90 -4.26 -21.50
C LYS A 102 -10.12 -3.46 -22.78
N GLU A 103 -11.32 -2.93 -22.98
CA GLU A 103 -11.67 -2.18 -24.20
C GLU A 103 -11.21 -0.72 -24.11
N SER A 104 -11.25 -0.11 -22.93
CA SER A 104 -10.94 1.30 -22.73
C SER A 104 -9.43 1.59 -22.73
N ASP A 105 -8.62 0.70 -22.14
CA ASP A 105 -7.17 0.89 -22.00
C ASP A 105 -6.41 -0.44 -22.19
N PRO A 106 -6.46 -1.06 -23.38
CA PRO A 106 -5.78 -2.34 -23.64
C PRO A 106 -4.26 -2.25 -23.41
N GLU A 107 -3.68 -1.06 -23.59
CA GLU A 107 -2.26 -0.80 -23.38
C GLU A 107 -1.82 -0.97 -21.90
N LYS A 108 -2.71 -0.67 -20.94
CA LYS A 108 -2.41 -0.84 -19.50
C LYS A 108 -2.38 -2.31 -19.08
N LEU A 109 -2.99 -3.19 -19.86
CA LEU A 109 -2.98 -4.64 -19.66
C LEU A 109 -1.94 -5.34 -20.52
N ASN A 110 -1.30 -4.62 -21.45
CA ASN A 110 -0.22 -5.14 -22.27
C ASN A 110 1.10 -5.14 -21.47
N SER A 111 1.39 -6.27 -20.81
CA SER A 111 2.68 -6.45 -20.14
C SER A 111 3.83 -6.75 -21.12
N ILE A 112 3.58 -6.92 -22.43
CA ILE A 112 4.60 -7.15 -23.45
C ILE A 112 5.18 -5.78 -23.83
N GLY A 113 6.35 -5.49 -23.27
CA GLY A 113 7.07 -4.25 -23.47
C GLY A 113 7.50 -4.06 -24.92
N GLY A 114 7.24 -2.88 -25.45
CA GLY A 114 7.70 -2.48 -26.78
C GLY A 114 9.22 -2.32 -26.85
N SER A 115 9.75 -2.10 -28.04
CA SER A 115 11.18 -1.96 -28.34
C SER A 115 11.88 -0.79 -27.63
N GLU A 116 11.14 0.10 -26.96
CA GLU A 116 11.67 1.26 -26.23
C GLU A 116 11.80 1.05 -24.71
N GLN A 117 11.44 -0.13 -24.19
CA GLN A 117 11.47 -0.40 -22.74
C GLN A 117 12.87 -0.84 -22.27
N GLN A 118 13.30 -0.35 -21.09
CA GLN A 118 14.67 -0.50 -20.56
C GLN A 118 15.16 -1.96 -20.40
N VAL A 119 14.27 -2.94 -20.45
CA VAL A 119 14.59 -4.37 -20.46
C VAL A 119 13.74 -5.10 -21.50
N PRO A 120 14.28 -5.37 -22.70
CA PRO A 120 13.58 -6.14 -23.73
C PRO A 120 13.28 -7.56 -23.25
N PHE A 121 12.10 -8.07 -23.61
CA PHE A 121 11.61 -9.42 -23.27
C PHE A 121 12.57 -10.57 -23.66
N PHE A 122 13.48 -10.33 -24.61
CA PHE A 122 14.44 -11.32 -25.10
C PHE A 122 15.77 -11.38 -24.33
N THR A 123 15.88 -10.75 -23.15
CA THR A 123 17.15 -10.73 -22.39
C THR A 123 17.35 -11.91 -21.42
N PRO A 124 17.04 -13.16 -21.80
CA PRO A 124 17.86 -14.26 -21.32
C PRO A 124 18.09 -15.29 -22.44
N ILE A 125 19.29 -15.32 -23.04
CA ILE A 125 19.95 -16.54 -23.58
C ILE A 125 21.29 -16.23 -24.29
N TYR A 126 21.54 -15.03 -24.83
CA TYR A 126 22.73 -14.84 -25.67
C TYR A 126 24.03 -14.39 -24.98
N ARG A 127 24.08 -14.22 -23.64
CA ARG A 127 25.30 -13.76 -22.94
C ARG A 127 26.08 -14.87 -22.22
N ARG A 128 26.14 -16.07 -22.80
CA ARG A 128 26.88 -17.21 -22.21
C ARG A 128 27.74 -18.00 -23.20
N PHE A 129 28.38 -17.41 -24.20
CA PHE A 129 29.56 -18.05 -24.82
C PHE A 129 30.53 -16.98 -25.36
N PRO A 130 31.74 -16.85 -24.80
CA PRO A 130 32.87 -16.26 -25.50
C PRO A 130 33.60 -17.38 -26.27
N ASP A 131 33.55 -17.33 -27.60
CA ASP A 131 34.57 -17.92 -28.46
C ASP A 131 35.05 -16.82 -29.44
#